data_AF-A0A6N9DHG7-F1
#
_entry.id   AF-A0A6N9DHG7-F1
#
_cell.length_a   1.000
_cell.length_b   1.000
_cell.length_c   1.000
_cell.angle_alpha   90.00
_cell.angle_beta   90.00
_cell.angle_gamma   90.00
#
_symmetry.space_group_name_H-M   'P 1'
#
loop_
_entity.id
_entity.type
_entity.pdbx_description
1 polymer ?
#
loop_
_entity_poly.entity_id
_entity_poly.type
_entity_poly.pdbx_seq_one_letter_code
_entity_poly.pdbx_strand_id
1 'polypeptide(L)'
;MKYADTLFVIGVHSAKFDTERATENVRAAVSRYNVNHPVVNDVELRVMSAFAARAWPTLMFIDPEGKVIGRHEGEFQLYAMDRVQTAMIDEFDRAGVLNRDPVPFEHGSEAESDGALSFPGKILAADDDKLYIADSNHHRVIVASKDGEVSDIIGNGESPLALESFAPPPGVLNPIGSDWGFDAPLFDNPQGMALDGEVLYVADAGTHTIQRVDMASRTVSVIAGTGEQSLIRHAGGEAMAFPLNSPYDLEYADGILYIAMAGAHQLWQMDVGAGMIEPFAGTGAENIVDGERLEALLAQPYGLALDGNNLFFADSETSAIRVAKIGVGGRVVTLTGTG
;
A
#
# COMPACT_ATOMS: atom_id res chain seq x y z
N MET A 1 -4.74 -20.19 -3.47
CA MET A 1 -5.69 -19.45 -4.34
C MET A 1 -7.03 -20.18 -4.33
N LYS A 2 -8.15 -19.51 -4.02
CA LYS A 2 -9.49 -20.13 -3.83
C LYS A 2 -10.05 -20.85 -5.07
N TYR A 3 -9.75 -20.34 -6.27
CA TYR A 3 -10.29 -20.82 -7.56
C TYR A 3 -9.21 -21.40 -8.49
N ALA A 4 -8.15 -22.00 -7.94
CA ALA A 4 -6.95 -22.39 -8.70
C ALA A 4 -7.21 -23.39 -9.84
N ASP A 5 -8.28 -24.18 -9.77
CA ASP A 5 -8.65 -25.19 -10.74
C ASP A 5 -9.70 -24.73 -11.75
N THR A 6 -10.19 -23.49 -11.64
CA THR A 6 -11.35 -22.99 -12.41
C THR A 6 -11.16 -21.58 -12.97
N LEU A 7 -10.25 -20.79 -12.39
CA LEU A 7 -9.92 -19.44 -12.83
C LEU A 7 -8.44 -19.34 -13.15
N PHE A 8 -8.13 -18.83 -14.34
CA PHE A 8 -6.78 -18.45 -14.74
C PHE A 8 -6.69 -16.93 -14.90
N VAL A 9 -5.68 -16.32 -14.29
CA VAL A 9 -5.46 -14.87 -14.33
C VAL A 9 -4.22 -14.58 -15.18
N ILE A 10 -4.30 -13.57 -16.05
CA ILE A 10 -3.16 -13.05 -16.79
C ILE A 10 -3.08 -11.56 -16.50
N GLY A 11 -1.98 -11.13 -15.89
CA GLY A 11 -1.66 -9.72 -15.74
C GLY A 11 -1.19 -9.15 -17.07
N VAL A 12 -1.89 -8.15 -17.61
CA VAL A 12 -1.43 -7.43 -18.80
C VAL A 12 -0.84 -6.11 -18.35
N HIS A 13 0.46 -6.11 -18.07
CA HIS A 13 1.17 -4.91 -17.65
C HIS A 13 1.22 -3.92 -18.81
N SER A 14 0.51 -2.81 -18.64
CA SER A 14 0.36 -1.74 -19.63
C SER A 14 0.98 -0.49 -19.02
N ALA A 15 2.23 -0.20 -19.38
CA ALA A 15 3.05 0.83 -18.73
C ALA A 15 2.43 2.24 -18.83
N LYS A 16 2.38 2.94 -17.70
CA LYS A 16 2.05 4.38 -17.63
C LYS A 16 3.31 5.21 -17.84
N PHE A 17 4.43 4.80 -17.24
CA PHE A 17 5.72 5.48 -17.32
C PHE A 17 6.74 4.73 -18.19
N ASP A 18 7.69 5.45 -18.80
CA ASP A 18 8.67 4.86 -19.72
C ASP A 18 9.57 3.81 -19.03
N THR A 19 9.89 4.00 -17.75
CA THR A 19 10.68 3.06 -16.95
C THR A 19 9.99 1.71 -16.81
N GLU A 20 8.66 1.69 -16.68
CA GLU A 20 7.85 0.49 -16.52
C GLU A 20 7.78 -0.36 -17.80
N ARG A 21 8.24 0.16 -18.94
CA ARG A 21 8.32 -0.62 -20.19
C ARG A 21 9.44 -1.64 -20.16
N ALA A 22 10.48 -1.40 -19.36
CA ALA A 22 11.61 -2.31 -19.24
C ALA A 22 11.19 -3.62 -18.56
N THR A 23 11.48 -4.75 -19.19
CA THR A 23 11.02 -6.06 -18.71
C THR A 23 11.62 -6.43 -17.35
N GLU A 24 12.83 -5.95 -17.03
CA GLU A 24 13.40 -6.18 -15.71
C GLU A 24 12.64 -5.42 -14.61
N ASN A 25 12.17 -4.20 -14.86
CA ASN A 25 11.45 -3.40 -13.87
C ASN A 25 10.09 -4.04 -13.58
N VAL A 26 9.43 -4.55 -14.63
CA VAL A 26 8.19 -5.33 -14.50
C VAL A 26 8.45 -6.60 -13.71
N ARG A 27 9.57 -7.29 -13.96
CA ARG A 27 9.94 -8.50 -13.20
C ARG A 27 10.20 -8.17 -11.72
N ALA A 28 10.95 -7.12 -11.44
CA ALA A 28 11.20 -6.65 -10.09
C ALA A 28 9.89 -6.27 -9.38
N ALA A 29 8.95 -5.63 -10.07
CA ALA A 29 7.61 -5.34 -9.53
C ALA A 29 6.80 -6.62 -9.28
N VAL A 30 6.85 -7.60 -10.18
CA VAL A 30 6.21 -8.92 -10.00
C VAL A 30 6.73 -9.61 -8.74
N SER A 31 8.04 -9.61 -8.52
CA SER A 31 8.64 -10.13 -7.28
C SER A 31 8.26 -9.28 -6.07
N ARG A 32 8.33 -7.95 -6.17
CA ARG A 32 8.01 -7.02 -5.08
C ARG A 32 6.58 -7.19 -4.56
N TYR A 33 5.62 -7.35 -5.46
CA TYR A 33 4.20 -7.48 -5.10
C TYR A 33 3.75 -8.95 -5.00
N ASN A 34 4.68 -9.91 -5.02
CA ASN A 34 4.40 -11.35 -4.94
C ASN A 34 3.31 -11.80 -5.94
N VAL A 35 3.42 -11.33 -7.18
CA VAL A 35 2.46 -11.64 -8.25
C VAL A 35 2.70 -13.07 -8.74
N ASN A 36 1.78 -13.96 -8.39
CA ASN A 36 1.91 -15.40 -8.63
C ASN A 36 1.20 -15.91 -9.89
N HIS A 37 0.67 -15.02 -10.72
CA HIS A 37 0.06 -15.37 -12.01
C HIS A 37 0.93 -14.86 -13.17
N PRO A 38 0.79 -15.41 -14.39
CA PRO A 38 1.53 -14.91 -15.55
C PRO A 38 1.34 -13.40 -15.77
N VAL A 39 2.41 -12.74 -16.21
CA VAL A 39 2.40 -11.34 -16.58
C VAL A 39 2.95 -11.16 -18.00
N VAL A 40 2.16 -10.50 -18.84
CA VAL A 40 2.57 -10.05 -20.17
C VAL A 40 2.97 -8.58 -20.07
N ASN A 41 4.18 -8.26 -20.52
CA ASN A 41 4.62 -6.87 -20.65
C ASN A 41 4.14 -6.30 -22.00
N ASP A 42 2.98 -5.63 -22.00
CA ASP A 42 2.35 -5.02 -23.18
C ASP A 42 2.91 -3.63 -23.47
N VAL A 43 4.21 -3.57 -23.77
CA VAL A 43 4.99 -2.32 -23.95
C VAL A 43 4.38 -1.37 -24.99
N GLU A 44 3.75 -1.93 -26.03
CA GLU A 44 3.13 -1.17 -27.11
C GLU A 44 1.62 -0.95 -26.93
N LEU A 45 1.07 -1.33 -25.76
CA LEU A 45 -0.35 -1.19 -25.42
C LEU A 45 -1.28 -1.87 -26.44
N ARG A 46 -0.82 -2.95 -27.10
CA ARG A 46 -1.56 -3.65 -28.15
C ARG A 46 -2.76 -4.39 -27.58
N VAL A 47 -2.56 -5.08 -26.46
CA VAL A 47 -3.61 -5.82 -25.76
C VAL A 47 -4.58 -4.84 -25.11
N MET A 48 -4.07 -3.82 -24.40
CA MET A 48 -4.89 -2.75 -23.82
C MET A 48 -5.81 -2.11 -24.88
N SER A 49 -5.26 -1.79 -26.05
CA SER A 49 -6.01 -1.21 -27.17
C SER A 49 -7.03 -2.19 -27.78
N ALA A 50 -6.65 -3.45 -27.96
CA ALA A 50 -7.54 -4.47 -28.52
C ALA A 50 -8.78 -4.72 -27.64
N PHE A 51 -8.60 -4.64 -26.32
CA PHE A 51 -9.69 -4.75 -25.35
C PHE A 51 -10.37 -3.41 -25.05
N ALA A 52 -9.93 -2.31 -25.66
CA ALA A 52 -10.43 -0.96 -25.43
C ALA A 52 -10.47 -0.58 -23.94
N ALA A 53 -9.49 -1.04 -23.16
CA ALA A 53 -9.29 -0.64 -21.76
C ALA A 53 -8.87 0.84 -21.69
N ARG A 54 -9.41 1.59 -20.73
CA ARG A 54 -9.19 3.04 -20.62
C ARG A 54 -8.86 3.51 -19.20
N ALA A 55 -8.81 2.59 -18.25
CA ALA A 55 -8.52 2.86 -16.85
C ALA A 55 -7.54 1.82 -16.31
N TRP A 56 -6.72 2.22 -15.35
CA TRP A 56 -5.95 1.32 -14.52
C TRP A 56 -6.62 1.18 -13.15
N PRO A 57 -6.85 -0.04 -12.64
CA PRO A 57 -6.87 -1.30 -13.38
C PRO A 57 -8.12 -1.42 -14.28
N THR A 58 -8.08 -2.30 -15.29
CA THR A 58 -9.26 -2.81 -16.00
C THR A 58 -9.23 -4.32 -15.98
N LEU A 59 -10.29 -4.95 -15.50
CA LEU A 59 -10.48 -6.41 -15.52
C LEU A 59 -11.36 -6.79 -16.70
N MET A 60 -10.93 -7.81 -17.44
CA MET A 60 -11.72 -8.43 -18.52
C MET A 60 -12.05 -9.86 -18.13
N PHE A 61 -13.34 -10.21 -18.15
CA PHE A 61 -13.81 -11.56 -17.86
C PHE A 61 -14.01 -12.29 -19.19
N ILE A 62 -13.26 -13.38 -19.38
CA ILE A 62 -13.29 -14.20 -20.60
C ILE A 62 -13.82 -15.58 -20.22
N ASP A 63 -14.84 -16.06 -20.94
CA ASP A 63 -15.44 -17.37 -20.71
C ASP A 63 -14.59 -18.52 -21.29
N PRO A 64 -14.92 -19.80 -20.98
CA PRO A 64 -14.18 -20.95 -21.49
C PRO A 64 -14.19 -21.12 -23.02
N GLU A 65 -15.10 -20.45 -23.72
CA GLU A 65 -15.16 -20.43 -25.19
C GLU A 65 -14.36 -19.27 -25.80
N GLY A 66 -13.74 -18.43 -24.97
CA GLY A 66 -12.92 -17.29 -25.38
C GLY A 66 -13.71 -16.00 -25.62
N LYS A 67 -14.96 -15.90 -25.18
CA LYS A 67 -15.78 -14.68 -25.32
C LYS A 67 -15.59 -13.76 -24.12
N VAL A 68 -15.54 -12.46 -24.38
CA VAL A 68 -15.59 -11.45 -23.32
C VAL A 68 -17.01 -11.35 -22.79
N ILE A 69 -17.21 -11.72 -21.53
CA ILE A 69 -18.51 -11.77 -20.84
C ILE A 69 -18.68 -10.66 -19.80
N GLY A 70 -17.62 -9.92 -19.49
CA GLY A 70 -17.69 -8.83 -18.53
C GLY A 70 -16.45 -7.93 -18.56
N ARG A 71 -16.60 -6.74 -17.99
CA ARG A 71 -15.54 -5.75 -17.79
C ARG A 71 -15.78 -5.01 -16.48
N HIS A 72 -14.72 -4.72 -15.74
CA HIS A 72 -14.72 -3.80 -14.59
C HIS A 72 -13.56 -2.81 -14.72
N GLU A 73 -13.81 -1.54 -14.45
CA GLU A 73 -12.78 -0.48 -14.48
C GLU A 73 -12.61 0.12 -13.08
N GLY A 74 -11.36 0.34 -12.70
CA GLY A 74 -10.98 0.81 -11.38
C GLY A 74 -10.86 -0.30 -10.34
N GLU A 75 -10.50 0.11 -9.12
CA GLU A 75 -10.38 -0.79 -7.97
C GLU A 75 -11.70 -1.50 -7.64
N PHE A 76 -11.60 -2.64 -6.95
CA PHE A 76 -12.75 -3.49 -6.64
C PHE A 76 -12.69 -4.04 -5.21
N GLN A 77 -13.86 -4.30 -4.63
CA GLN A 77 -13.94 -5.00 -3.34
C GLN A 77 -13.85 -6.51 -3.53
N LEU A 78 -12.97 -7.16 -2.76
CA LEU A 78 -12.74 -8.61 -2.82
C LEU A 78 -14.04 -9.41 -2.61
N TYR A 79 -14.89 -9.04 -1.65
CA TYR A 79 -16.17 -9.74 -1.41
C TYR A 79 -17.15 -9.64 -2.59
N ALA A 80 -17.18 -8.49 -3.26
CA ALA A 80 -18.02 -8.31 -4.43
C ALA A 80 -17.51 -9.17 -5.60
N MET A 81 -16.19 -9.21 -5.78
CA MET A 81 -15.53 -10.05 -6.78
C MET A 81 -15.79 -11.54 -6.55
N ASP A 82 -15.63 -12.00 -5.31
CA ASP A 82 -15.82 -13.41 -4.92
C ASP A 82 -17.22 -13.93 -5.27
N ARG A 83 -18.25 -13.12 -5.00
CA ARG A 83 -19.64 -13.45 -5.34
C ARG A 83 -19.86 -13.57 -6.86
N VAL A 84 -19.30 -12.65 -7.62
CA VAL A 84 -19.43 -12.65 -9.09
C VAL A 84 -18.71 -13.85 -9.70
N GLN A 85 -17.47 -14.10 -9.26
CA GLN A 85 -16.68 -15.24 -9.72
C GLN A 85 -17.35 -16.58 -9.38
N THR A 86 -17.83 -16.75 -8.16
CA THR A 86 -18.54 -17.97 -7.75
C THR A 86 -19.74 -18.25 -8.64
N ALA A 87 -20.57 -17.23 -8.89
CA ALA A 87 -21.75 -17.39 -9.75
C ALA A 87 -21.39 -17.76 -11.20
N MET A 88 -20.33 -17.15 -11.75
CA MET A 88 -19.84 -17.48 -13.10
C MET A 88 -19.29 -18.91 -13.17
N ILE A 89 -18.49 -19.33 -12.19
CA ILE A 89 -17.95 -20.69 -12.11
C ILE A 89 -19.09 -21.71 -12.03
N ASP A 90 -20.08 -21.51 -11.16
CA ASP A 90 -21.24 -22.39 -11.02
C ASP A 90 -22.08 -22.51 -12.31
N GLU A 91 -22.13 -21.45 -13.12
CA GLU A 91 -22.80 -21.47 -14.42
C GLU A 91 -22.06 -22.35 -15.42
N PHE A 92 -20.76 -22.11 -15.62
CA PHE A 92 -19.96 -22.84 -16.60
C PHE A 92 -19.66 -24.29 -16.18
N ASP A 93 -19.60 -24.56 -14.88
CA ASP A 93 -19.48 -25.92 -14.34
C ASP A 93 -20.72 -26.75 -14.67
N ARG A 94 -21.92 -26.18 -14.46
CA ARG A 94 -23.19 -26.84 -14.84
C ARG A 94 -23.34 -27.05 -16.35
N ALA A 95 -22.74 -26.18 -17.15
CA ALA A 95 -22.69 -26.33 -18.60
C ALA A 95 -21.65 -27.40 -19.05
N GLY A 96 -20.76 -27.84 -18.16
CA GLY A 96 -19.74 -28.86 -18.46
C GLY A 96 -18.63 -28.38 -19.40
N VAL A 97 -18.37 -27.07 -19.42
CA VAL A 97 -17.39 -26.44 -20.35
C VAL A 97 -16.12 -25.96 -19.67
N LEU A 98 -16.03 -26.05 -18.33
CA LEU A 98 -14.81 -25.68 -17.61
C LEU A 98 -13.70 -26.70 -17.84
N ASN A 99 -12.55 -26.20 -18.28
CA ASN A 99 -11.30 -26.96 -18.23
C ASN A 99 -10.66 -26.77 -16.85
N ARG A 100 -10.42 -27.89 -16.15
CA ARG A 100 -9.76 -27.91 -14.83
C ARG A 100 -8.32 -28.42 -14.87
N ASP A 101 -7.80 -28.69 -16.07
CA ASP A 101 -6.41 -29.06 -16.23
C ASP A 101 -5.52 -27.89 -15.80
N PRO A 102 -4.47 -28.13 -14.98
CA PRO A 102 -3.53 -27.08 -14.62
C PRO A 102 -2.90 -26.47 -15.87
N VAL A 103 -2.93 -25.15 -15.98
CA VAL A 103 -2.22 -24.44 -17.04
C VAL A 103 -0.76 -24.31 -16.61
N PRO A 104 0.20 -24.97 -17.30
CA PRO A 104 1.59 -24.86 -16.94
C PRO A 104 2.09 -23.45 -17.30
N PHE A 105 2.67 -22.77 -16.32
CA PHE A 105 3.48 -21.58 -16.56
C PHE A 105 4.69 -21.61 -15.64
N GLU A 106 5.80 -21.07 -16.13
CA GLU A 106 7.00 -20.93 -15.31
C GLU A 106 6.77 -19.76 -14.34
N HIS A 107 6.79 -20.05 -13.05
CA HIS A 107 7.06 -19.01 -12.07
C HIS A 107 8.49 -18.55 -12.31
N GLY A 108 8.69 -17.26 -12.60
CA GLY A 108 10.03 -16.70 -12.70
C GLY A 108 10.78 -17.02 -11.41
N SER A 109 11.76 -17.91 -11.49
CA SER A 109 12.51 -18.43 -10.34
C SER A 109 13.58 -17.45 -9.87
N GLU A 110 13.28 -16.16 -9.82
CA GLU A 110 14.12 -15.24 -9.07
C GLU A 110 13.69 -15.41 -7.62
N ALA A 111 14.49 -16.23 -6.93
CA ALA A 111 14.36 -16.54 -5.51
C ALA A 111 13.97 -15.31 -4.72
N GLU A 112 13.13 -15.49 -3.69
CA GLU A 112 13.19 -14.66 -2.50
C GLU A 112 14.66 -14.31 -2.28
N SER A 113 15.02 -13.04 -2.44
CA SER A 113 16.43 -12.69 -2.38
C SER A 113 16.89 -13.07 -0.97
N ASP A 114 17.74 -14.07 -0.83
CA ASP A 114 18.47 -14.43 0.41
C ASP A 114 19.42 -13.28 0.87
N GLY A 115 19.23 -12.06 0.34
CA GLY A 115 19.92 -10.86 0.74
C GLY A 115 19.50 -10.41 2.14
N ALA A 116 20.35 -9.60 2.77
CA ALA A 116 20.04 -9.04 4.09
C ALA A 116 18.77 -8.17 4.09
N LEU A 117 18.41 -7.60 2.94
CA LEU A 117 17.22 -6.78 2.71
C LEU A 117 16.45 -7.32 1.49
N SER A 118 15.14 -7.15 1.48
CA SER A 118 14.24 -7.46 0.38
C SER A 118 13.30 -6.27 0.16
N PHE A 119 13.49 -5.58 -0.98
CA PHE A 119 12.76 -4.38 -1.37
C PHE A 119 12.53 -3.37 -0.23
N PRO A 120 13.60 -2.86 0.43
CA PRO A 120 13.44 -1.90 1.52
C PRO A 120 12.79 -0.62 1.00
N GLY A 121 11.62 -0.26 1.53
CA GLY A 121 10.80 0.83 1.02
C GLY A 121 11.25 2.22 1.50
N LYS A 122 11.68 2.32 2.77
CA LYS A 122 12.02 3.58 3.43
C LYS A 122 13.14 3.40 4.47
N ILE A 123 13.81 4.51 4.77
CA ILE A 123 14.82 4.62 5.80
C ILE A 123 14.62 5.90 6.60
N LEU A 124 14.77 5.81 7.92
CA LEU A 124 14.71 6.93 8.85
C LEU A 124 16.00 6.98 9.66
N ALA A 125 16.68 8.13 9.65
CA ALA A 125 17.79 8.38 10.56
C ALA A 125 17.25 8.92 11.88
N ALA A 126 17.50 8.20 12.97
CA ALA A 126 17.08 8.62 14.31
C ALA A 126 17.98 9.71 14.87
N ASP A 127 19.29 9.56 14.64
CA ASP A 127 20.34 10.47 15.06
C ASP A 127 21.60 10.30 14.17
N ASP A 128 22.75 10.73 14.68
CA ASP A 128 24.01 10.66 13.96
C ASP A 128 24.55 9.24 13.74
N ASP A 129 24.02 8.22 14.41
CA ASP A 129 24.52 6.85 14.32
C ASP A 129 23.43 5.79 14.09
N LYS A 130 22.18 6.02 14.49
CA LYS A 130 21.09 5.03 14.39
C LYS A 130 20.18 5.24 13.18
N LEU A 131 19.87 4.13 12.50
CA LEU A 131 18.95 4.01 11.37
C LEU A 131 17.82 3.03 11.67
N TYR A 132 16.63 3.34 11.19
CA TYR A 132 15.50 2.42 11.05
C TYR A 132 15.27 2.18 9.56
N ILE A 133 15.22 0.92 9.15
CA ILE A 133 15.05 0.52 7.75
C ILE A 133 13.77 -0.31 7.65
N ALA A 134 12.80 0.15 6.87
CA ALA A 134 11.61 -0.64 6.56
C ALA A 134 11.96 -1.66 5.47
N ASP A 135 12.20 -2.90 5.87
CA ASP A 135 12.58 -4.01 5.02
C ASP A 135 11.29 -4.68 4.48
N SER A 136 10.64 -3.98 3.56
CA SER A 136 9.20 -4.13 3.31
C SER A 136 8.79 -5.54 2.87
N ASN A 137 9.57 -6.21 2.02
CA ASN A 137 9.25 -7.57 1.57
C ASN A 137 9.74 -8.67 2.51
N HIS A 138 10.49 -8.31 3.56
CA HIS A 138 10.69 -9.19 4.71
C HIS A 138 9.76 -8.84 5.88
N HIS A 139 8.71 -8.04 5.66
CA HIS A 139 7.65 -7.81 6.64
C HIS A 139 8.17 -7.34 8.02
N ARG A 140 9.24 -6.53 8.03
CA ARG A 140 9.96 -6.16 9.26
C ARG A 140 10.60 -4.78 9.17
N VAL A 141 10.96 -4.24 10.34
CA VAL A 141 11.82 -3.05 10.48
C VAL A 141 13.15 -3.47 11.10
N ILE A 142 14.25 -3.01 10.51
CA ILE A 142 15.61 -3.26 11.01
C ILE A 142 16.12 -2.00 11.70
N VAL A 143 16.69 -2.16 12.89
CA VAL A 143 17.42 -1.10 13.60
C VAL A 143 18.91 -1.38 13.45
N ALA A 144 19.65 -0.43 12.87
CA ALA A 144 21.07 -0.59 12.60
C ALA A 144 21.86 0.69 12.81
N SER A 145 23.18 0.58 12.96
CA SER A 145 24.07 1.73 12.90
C SER A 145 24.31 2.19 11.44
N LYS A 146 24.88 3.38 11.24
CA LYS A 146 25.30 3.85 9.90
C LYS A 146 26.43 3.03 9.29
N ASP A 147 27.18 2.31 10.12
CA ASP A 147 28.19 1.34 9.68
C ASP A 147 27.58 -0.04 9.31
N GLY A 148 26.28 -0.21 9.53
CA GLY A 148 25.52 -1.41 9.15
C GLY A 148 25.44 -2.48 10.25
N GLU A 149 25.82 -2.17 11.49
CA GLU A 149 25.66 -3.11 12.61
C GLU A 149 24.19 -3.15 13.04
N VAL A 150 23.55 -4.30 12.85
CA VAL A 150 22.15 -4.50 13.25
C VAL A 150 22.05 -4.69 14.76
N SER A 151 21.29 -3.83 15.44
CA SER A 151 21.04 -3.91 16.88
C SER A 151 19.71 -4.58 17.23
N ASP A 152 18.69 -4.43 16.38
CA ASP A 152 17.37 -5.02 16.59
C ASP A 152 16.67 -5.32 15.25
N ILE A 153 15.76 -6.28 15.29
CA ILE A 153 14.79 -6.56 14.24
C ILE A 153 13.40 -6.54 14.89
N ILE A 154 12.46 -5.85 14.25
CA ILE A 154 11.08 -5.67 14.70
C ILE A 154 10.17 -6.32 13.65
N GLY A 155 9.51 -7.40 14.03
CA GLY A 155 8.74 -8.28 13.14
C GLY A 155 9.52 -9.55 12.84
N ASN A 156 8.85 -10.71 12.96
CA ASN A 156 9.47 -12.02 12.67
C ASN A 156 9.57 -12.36 11.18
N GLY A 157 9.05 -11.49 10.31
CA GLY A 157 9.03 -11.66 8.86
C GLY A 157 7.84 -12.42 8.29
N GLU A 158 6.89 -12.85 9.13
CA GLU A 158 5.60 -13.34 8.68
C GLU A 158 4.59 -12.19 8.57
N SER A 159 3.81 -12.17 7.49
CA SER A 159 2.70 -11.23 7.36
C SER A 159 1.54 -11.62 8.29
N PRO A 160 0.97 -10.68 9.06
CA PRO A 160 -0.23 -10.95 9.86
C PRO A 160 -1.46 -11.24 8.98
N LEU A 161 -1.44 -10.88 7.70
CA LEU A 161 -2.51 -11.18 6.73
C LEU A 161 -2.49 -12.65 6.27
N ALA A 162 -1.34 -13.33 6.38
CA ALA A 162 -1.18 -14.72 5.97
C ALA A 162 -1.70 -15.72 7.02
N LEU A 163 -2.01 -15.26 8.24
CA LEU A 163 -2.60 -16.11 9.27
C LEU A 163 -4.04 -16.47 8.86
N GLU A 164 -4.43 -17.74 9.00
CA GLU A 164 -5.73 -18.29 8.57
C GLU A 164 -6.97 -17.56 9.18
N SER A 165 -6.75 -16.62 10.10
CA SER A 165 -7.69 -15.66 10.69
C SER A 165 -8.23 -14.58 9.74
N PHE A 166 -7.73 -14.45 8.50
CA PHE A 166 -8.03 -13.31 7.61
C PHE A 166 -9.34 -13.41 6.79
N ALA A 167 -10.36 -14.07 7.35
CA ALA A 167 -11.74 -13.87 6.92
C ALA A 167 -12.47 -13.13 8.06
N PRO A 168 -12.79 -11.82 7.96
CA PRO A 168 -13.56 -11.18 9.01
C PRO A 168 -14.96 -11.80 9.05
N PRO A 169 -15.56 -12.02 10.25
CA PRO A 169 -15.51 -11.08 11.38
C PRO A 169 -15.25 -11.75 12.77
N PRO A 170 -15.24 -10.97 13.87
CA PRO A 170 -14.36 -9.86 14.27
C PRO A 170 -13.21 -10.37 15.17
N GLY A 171 -12.00 -9.89 14.91
CA GLY A 171 -10.78 -10.25 15.64
C GLY A 171 -9.57 -9.56 15.06
N VAL A 172 -9.66 -8.22 15.02
CA VAL A 172 -8.64 -7.19 14.79
C VAL A 172 -7.22 -7.71 14.48
N LEU A 173 -6.61 -7.23 13.38
CA LEU A 173 -5.16 -7.20 13.25
C LEU A 173 -4.61 -6.52 14.50
N ASN A 174 -4.11 -7.32 15.45
CA ASN A 174 -3.87 -6.91 16.83
C ASN A 174 -5.18 -6.51 17.56
N PRO A 175 -5.74 -7.27 18.55
CA PRO A 175 -6.87 -6.78 19.36
C PRO A 175 -6.61 -5.32 19.73
N ILE A 176 -7.49 -4.39 19.32
CA ILE A 176 -7.31 -2.94 19.52
C ILE A 176 -6.77 -2.71 20.94
N GLY A 177 -5.53 -2.19 21.06
CA GLY A 177 -4.88 -1.93 22.34
C GLY A 177 -4.13 -3.09 23.01
N SER A 178 -3.79 -4.17 22.29
CA SER A 178 -2.84 -5.18 22.78
C SER A 178 -1.41 -4.92 22.30
N ASP A 179 -0.46 -5.11 23.22
CA ASP A 179 0.96 -4.91 23.00
C ASP A 179 1.62 -6.23 22.60
N TRP A 180 2.25 -6.25 21.42
CA TRP A 180 2.94 -7.43 20.87
C TRP A 180 4.44 -7.26 20.99
N GLY A 181 5.17 -8.34 21.30
CA GLY A 181 6.63 -8.31 21.28
C GLY A 181 7.18 -8.19 19.85
N PHE A 182 8.45 -7.80 19.73
CA PHE A 182 9.12 -7.65 18.43
C PHE A 182 9.18 -8.94 17.59
N ASP A 183 9.08 -10.12 18.18
CA ASP A 183 9.10 -11.41 17.47
C ASP A 183 7.73 -11.87 16.94
N ALA A 184 6.74 -10.97 16.89
CA ALA A 184 5.42 -11.25 16.33
C ALA A 184 5.36 -10.99 14.80
N PRO A 185 4.33 -11.54 14.09
CA PRO A 185 4.01 -11.16 12.72
C PRO A 185 3.38 -9.75 12.73
N LEU A 186 4.22 -8.72 12.67
CA LEU A 186 3.80 -7.34 12.94
C LEU A 186 3.36 -6.59 11.68
N PHE A 187 4.03 -6.81 10.55
CA PHE A 187 3.86 -5.97 9.37
C PHE A 187 3.55 -6.79 8.11
N ASP A 188 2.91 -6.17 7.12
CA ASP A 188 2.75 -6.75 5.78
C ASP A 188 3.50 -5.96 4.71
N ASN A 189 3.49 -4.63 4.77
CA ASN A 189 4.29 -3.80 3.89
C ASN A 189 4.68 -2.51 4.62
N PRO A 190 5.61 -2.59 5.60
CA PRO A 190 6.04 -1.40 6.32
C PRO A 190 6.75 -0.44 5.35
N GLN A 191 6.38 0.83 5.42
CA GLN A 191 6.92 1.91 4.59
C GLN A 191 7.49 3.00 5.50
N GLY A 192 7.00 4.23 5.41
CA GLY A 192 7.60 5.36 6.12
C GLY A 192 7.40 5.30 7.61
N MET A 193 8.32 5.98 8.30
CA MET A 193 8.44 5.95 9.74
C MET A 193 8.70 7.34 10.29
N ALA A 194 8.23 7.61 11.50
CA ALA A 194 8.51 8.85 12.22
C ALA A 194 8.84 8.56 13.68
N LEU A 195 9.61 9.44 14.34
CA LEU A 195 10.04 9.27 15.73
C LEU A 195 9.48 10.35 16.64
N ASP A 196 9.10 9.93 17.85
CA ASP A 196 8.89 10.79 19.03
C ASP A 196 9.69 10.22 20.21
N GLY A 197 10.92 10.71 20.40
CA GLY A 197 11.83 10.17 21.40
C GLY A 197 12.15 8.69 21.14
N GLU A 198 11.74 7.81 22.06
CA GLU A 198 11.91 6.34 21.94
C GLU A 198 10.71 5.63 21.29
N VAL A 199 9.72 6.39 20.81
CA VAL A 199 8.55 5.84 20.13
C VAL A 199 8.74 5.98 18.62
N LEU A 200 8.72 4.86 17.91
CA LEU A 200 8.74 4.82 16.45
C LEU A 200 7.31 4.57 15.95
N TYR A 201 6.84 5.40 15.04
CA TYR A 201 5.61 5.17 14.29
C TYR A 201 5.95 4.58 12.94
N VAL A 202 5.18 3.59 12.50
CA VAL A 202 5.37 2.89 11.23
C VAL A 202 4.07 2.91 10.44
N ALA A 203 4.11 3.41 9.21
CA ALA A 203 3.03 3.25 8.25
C ALA A 203 3.15 1.86 7.63
N ASP A 204 2.16 1.01 7.83
CA ASP A 204 2.09 -0.29 7.19
C ASP A 204 1.04 -0.25 6.07
N ALA A 205 1.55 -0.15 4.85
CA ALA A 205 0.74 0.02 3.65
C ALA A 205 -0.07 -1.23 3.30
N GLY A 206 0.41 -2.40 3.71
CA GLY A 206 -0.20 -3.70 3.40
C GLY A 206 -1.34 -4.03 4.35
N THR A 207 -1.18 -3.74 5.65
CA THR A 207 -2.27 -3.88 6.63
C THR A 207 -3.20 -2.66 6.64
N HIS A 208 -2.86 -1.57 5.94
CA HIS A 208 -3.57 -0.30 5.99
C HIS A 208 -3.70 0.25 7.42
N THR A 209 -2.60 0.21 8.18
CA THR A 209 -2.54 0.66 9.58
C THR A 209 -1.36 1.60 9.85
N ILE A 210 -1.47 2.35 10.95
CA ILE A 210 -0.32 3.00 11.60
C ILE A 210 -0.03 2.26 12.89
N GLN A 211 1.22 1.86 13.07
CA GLN A 211 1.68 1.14 14.26
C GLN A 211 2.59 2.03 15.11
N ARG A 212 2.46 1.90 16.43
CA ARG A 212 3.32 2.49 17.45
C ARG A 212 4.25 1.40 17.97
N VAL A 213 5.54 1.64 17.89
CA VAL A 213 6.62 0.78 18.39
C VAL A 213 7.26 1.48 19.57
N ASP A 214 7.15 0.86 20.74
CA ASP A 214 7.80 1.33 21.96
C ASP A 214 9.15 0.62 22.12
N MET A 215 10.24 1.35 21.94
CA MET A 215 11.58 0.76 22.00
C MET A 215 12.00 0.37 23.42
N ALA A 216 11.42 1.01 24.45
CA ALA A 216 11.74 0.75 25.85
C ALA A 216 11.06 -0.51 26.37
N SER A 217 9.75 -0.66 26.12
CA SER A 217 9.02 -1.89 26.48
C SER A 217 9.17 -3.01 25.46
N ARG A 218 9.74 -2.72 24.28
CA ARG A 218 9.86 -3.65 23.14
C ARG A 218 8.51 -4.19 22.69
N THR A 219 7.53 -3.30 22.64
CA THR A 219 6.15 -3.64 22.26
C THR A 219 5.68 -2.85 21.05
N VAL A 220 4.74 -3.43 20.31
CA VAL A 220 4.11 -2.84 19.14
C VAL A 220 2.58 -2.90 19.28
N SER A 221 1.92 -1.79 18.97
CA SER A 221 0.46 -1.66 18.96
C SER A 221 -0.04 -0.89 17.75
N VAL A 222 -1.22 -1.24 17.25
CA VAL A 222 -1.90 -0.44 16.20
C VAL A 222 -2.55 0.77 16.84
N ILE A 223 -2.35 1.95 16.25
CA ILE A 223 -2.92 3.22 16.74
C ILE A 223 -3.86 3.91 15.74
N ALA A 224 -3.85 3.49 14.47
CA ALA A 224 -4.84 3.90 13.47
C ALA A 224 -5.03 2.80 12.42
N GLY A 225 -6.25 2.72 11.86
CA GLY A 225 -6.60 1.69 10.87
C GLY A 225 -7.32 0.49 11.47
N THR A 226 -8.18 -0.13 10.67
CA THR A 226 -8.94 -1.33 11.05
C THR A 226 -8.35 -2.63 10.52
N GLY A 227 -7.32 -2.55 9.68
CA GLY A 227 -6.82 -3.69 8.92
C GLY A 227 -7.50 -3.90 7.56
N GLU A 228 -8.51 -3.09 7.23
CA GLU A 228 -9.21 -3.14 5.94
C GLU A 228 -8.89 -1.89 5.10
N GLN A 229 -8.76 -2.09 3.79
CA GLN A 229 -8.62 -0.99 2.84
C GLN A 229 -9.93 -0.21 2.68
N SER A 230 -9.89 1.10 2.89
CA SER A 230 -11.00 1.97 2.50
C SER A 230 -10.96 2.29 1.01
N LEU A 231 -12.11 2.17 0.34
CA LEU A 231 -12.29 2.57 -1.07
C LEU A 231 -13.19 3.80 -1.23
N ILE A 232 -13.54 4.48 -0.13
CA ILE A 232 -14.41 5.65 -0.15
C ILE A 232 -13.75 6.83 0.58
N ARG A 233 -14.24 8.04 0.30
CA ARG A 233 -13.75 9.26 0.96
C ARG A 233 -14.41 9.46 2.31
N HIS A 234 -13.66 10.03 3.24
CA HIS A 234 -14.12 10.24 4.61
C HIS A 234 -13.59 11.54 5.19
N ALA A 235 -14.27 12.02 6.24
CA ALA A 235 -13.92 13.24 6.96
C ALA A 235 -13.01 12.99 8.17
N GLY A 236 -12.64 11.75 8.47
CA GLY A 236 -11.91 11.40 9.69
C GLY A 236 -12.81 10.95 10.86
N GLY A 237 -12.20 10.74 12.03
CA GLY A 237 -12.85 10.25 13.25
C GLY A 237 -11.86 9.65 14.24
N GLU A 238 -12.36 8.76 15.10
CA GLU A 238 -11.51 7.95 15.99
C GLU A 238 -10.58 7.06 15.15
N ALA A 239 -9.26 7.15 15.39
CA ALA A 239 -8.24 6.58 14.52
C ALA A 239 -8.36 5.05 14.36
N MET A 240 -8.74 4.34 15.42
CA MET A 240 -8.89 2.88 15.43
C MET A 240 -10.24 2.37 14.88
N ALA A 241 -11.22 3.25 14.71
CA ALA A 241 -12.53 2.89 14.16
C ALA A 241 -12.58 3.04 12.63
N PHE A 242 -11.46 3.48 12.03
CA PHE A 242 -11.46 4.02 10.68
C PHE A 242 -10.54 3.23 9.75
N PRO A 243 -11.04 2.67 8.63
CA PRO A 243 -10.19 1.99 7.65
C PRO A 243 -9.34 3.00 6.87
N LEU A 244 -8.02 2.79 6.84
CA LEU A 244 -7.11 3.63 6.06
C LEU A 244 -6.98 3.11 4.63
N ASN A 245 -6.28 3.86 3.78
CA ASN A 245 -6.02 3.44 2.41
C ASN A 245 -4.55 3.68 2.04
N SER A 246 -3.73 2.70 2.41
CA SER A 246 -2.31 2.60 2.07
C SER A 246 -1.51 3.81 2.56
N PRO A 247 -1.39 4.00 3.89
CA PRO A 247 -0.46 4.98 4.42
C PRO A 247 0.97 4.63 3.99
N TYR A 248 1.72 5.60 3.48
CA TYR A 248 2.99 5.33 2.81
C TYR A 248 4.18 6.06 3.44
N ASP A 249 3.97 7.25 4.01
CA ASP A 249 5.01 7.99 4.70
C ASP A 249 4.48 8.76 5.90
N LEU A 250 5.36 9.04 6.86
CA LEU A 250 5.02 9.66 8.14
C LEU A 250 5.98 10.80 8.48
N GLU A 251 5.44 11.86 9.09
CA GLU A 251 6.20 12.91 9.77
C GLU A 251 5.55 13.21 11.11
N TYR A 252 6.34 13.41 12.16
CA TYR A 252 5.83 13.72 13.50
C TYR A 252 6.25 15.13 13.93
N ALA A 253 5.30 15.91 14.43
CA ALA A 253 5.59 17.18 15.11
C ALA A 253 4.50 17.53 16.12
N ASP A 254 4.92 17.92 17.33
CA ASP A 254 4.07 18.48 18.37
C ASP A 254 2.80 17.66 18.69
N GLY A 255 2.94 16.33 18.77
CA GLY A 255 1.81 15.41 19.03
C GLY A 255 0.98 15.05 17.81
N ILE A 256 1.30 15.61 16.64
CA ILE A 256 0.61 15.35 15.37
C ILE A 256 1.47 14.47 14.47
N LEU A 257 0.87 13.39 13.98
CA LEU A 257 1.43 12.56 12.93
C LEU A 257 0.83 12.98 11.58
N TYR A 258 1.63 13.50 10.67
CA TYR A 258 1.25 13.73 9.28
C TYR A 258 1.48 12.46 8.47
N ILE A 259 0.52 12.13 7.61
CA ILE A 259 0.47 10.85 6.93
C ILE A 259 0.27 11.08 5.44
N ALA A 260 1.16 10.54 4.62
CA ALA A 260 0.94 10.45 3.18
C ALA A 260 0.01 9.25 2.90
N MET A 261 -1.27 9.53 2.67
CA MET A 261 -2.29 8.52 2.43
C MET A 261 -2.39 8.26 0.92
N ALA A 262 -1.44 7.48 0.41
CA ALA A 262 -1.23 7.24 -1.01
C ALA A 262 -2.51 6.79 -1.73
N GLY A 263 -3.18 5.76 -1.20
CA GLY A 263 -4.38 5.19 -1.82
C GLY A 263 -5.59 6.14 -1.79
N ALA A 264 -5.62 7.10 -0.88
CA ALA A 264 -6.67 8.12 -0.83
C ALA A 264 -6.35 9.37 -1.68
N HIS A 265 -5.14 9.48 -2.24
CA HIS A 265 -4.62 10.69 -2.89
C HIS A 265 -4.77 11.93 -1.99
N GLN A 266 -4.43 11.78 -0.71
CA GLN A 266 -4.57 12.81 0.31
C GLN A 266 -3.37 12.81 1.26
N LEU A 267 -3.14 13.94 1.91
CA LEU A 267 -2.38 13.99 3.16
C LEU A 267 -3.36 13.99 4.32
N TRP A 268 -3.04 13.25 5.37
CA TRP A 268 -3.84 13.13 6.58
C TRP A 268 -3.04 13.59 7.80
N GLN A 269 -3.72 13.90 8.88
CA GLN A 269 -3.09 14.18 10.17
C GLN A 269 -3.79 13.39 11.28
N MET A 270 -3.02 12.97 12.28
CA MET A 270 -3.51 12.30 13.48
C MET A 270 -3.02 13.04 14.71
N ASP A 271 -3.93 13.43 15.60
CA ASP A 271 -3.57 13.78 16.97
C ASP A 271 -3.35 12.48 17.75
N VAL A 272 -2.09 12.20 18.09
CA VAL A 272 -1.69 10.96 18.75
C VAL A 272 -2.24 10.87 20.17
N GLY A 273 -2.32 12.00 20.89
CA GLY A 273 -2.82 12.04 22.26
C GLY A 273 -4.33 11.91 22.34
N ALA A 274 -5.05 12.52 21.40
CA ALA A 274 -6.50 12.43 21.31
C ALA A 274 -6.99 11.15 20.61
N GLY A 275 -6.15 10.49 19.81
CA GLY A 275 -6.54 9.32 19.02
C GLY A 275 -7.50 9.67 17.88
N MET A 276 -7.36 10.86 17.31
CA MET A 276 -8.25 11.40 16.27
C MET A 276 -7.47 11.59 14.96
N ILE A 277 -8.05 11.17 13.85
CA ILE A 277 -7.44 11.26 12.52
C ILE A 277 -8.38 11.95 11.53
N GLU A 278 -7.85 12.78 10.63
CA GLU A 278 -8.64 13.48 9.62
C GLU A 278 -7.80 13.84 8.36
N PRO A 279 -8.46 14.11 7.22
CA PRO A 279 -7.79 14.68 6.06
C PRO A 279 -7.15 16.03 6.38
N PHE A 280 -5.87 16.16 6.05
CA PHE A 280 -5.11 17.40 6.17
C PHE A 280 -5.12 18.18 4.86
N ALA A 281 -4.86 17.49 3.74
CA ALA A 281 -4.80 18.08 2.40
C ALA A 281 -5.32 17.13 1.32
N GLY A 282 -5.87 17.73 0.26
CA GLY A 282 -6.39 17.03 -0.90
C GLY A 282 -7.86 16.67 -0.78
N THR A 283 -8.57 16.76 -1.90
CA THR A 283 -9.97 16.30 -1.97
C THR A 283 -10.07 14.77 -2.00
N GLY A 284 -9.00 14.10 -2.44
CA GLY A 284 -8.93 12.67 -2.77
C GLY A 284 -9.19 12.34 -4.24
N ALA A 285 -9.33 13.35 -5.11
CA ALA A 285 -9.35 13.15 -6.55
C ALA A 285 -7.92 13.18 -7.09
N GLU A 286 -7.57 12.19 -7.90
CA GLU A 286 -6.25 12.09 -8.53
C GLU A 286 -6.05 13.16 -9.61
N ASN A 287 -5.23 14.17 -9.33
CA ASN A 287 -4.81 15.20 -10.29
C ASN A 287 -3.67 16.06 -9.70
N ILE A 288 -3.19 17.07 -10.45
CA ILE A 288 -2.28 18.12 -9.98
C ILE A 288 -2.95 19.48 -10.01
N VAL A 289 -3.62 19.84 -8.90
CA VAL A 289 -4.26 21.16 -8.77
C VAL A 289 -3.88 21.79 -7.44
N ASP A 290 -3.27 22.97 -7.50
CA ASP A 290 -2.92 23.81 -6.36
C ASP A 290 -4.15 24.55 -5.82
N GLY A 291 -4.12 24.97 -4.56
CA GLY A 291 -5.29 25.63 -3.96
C GLY A 291 -5.26 25.72 -2.45
N GLU A 292 -6.41 26.04 -1.86
CA GLU A 292 -6.64 25.80 -0.44
C GLU A 292 -6.44 24.32 -0.12
N ARG A 293 -5.91 24.02 1.06
CA ARG A 293 -5.34 22.70 1.35
C ARG A 293 -6.32 21.54 1.13
N LEU A 294 -7.58 21.69 1.52
CA LEU A 294 -8.63 20.67 1.35
C LEU A 294 -9.31 20.68 -0.04
N GLU A 295 -9.04 21.69 -0.87
CA GLU A 295 -9.58 21.82 -2.23
C GLU A 295 -8.58 21.38 -3.31
N ALA A 296 -7.30 21.28 -2.95
CA ALA A 296 -6.25 20.79 -3.84
C ALA A 296 -6.54 19.36 -4.34
N LEU A 297 -6.02 19.03 -5.51
CA LEU A 297 -5.99 17.66 -6.03
C LEU A 297 -4.55 17.18 -6.02
N LEU A 298 -4.34 16.00 -5.45
CA LEU A 298 -3.06 15.32 -5.29
C LEU A 298 -3.15 13.97 -6.01
N ALA A 299 -2.03 13.29 -6.19
CA ALA A 299 -1.95 12.01 -6.88
C ALA A 299 -0.87 11.12 -6.25
N GLN A 300 -1.31 10.23 -5.35
CA GLN A 300 -0.46 9.22 -4.69
C GLN A 300 0.79 9.84 -4.02
N PRO A 301 0.58 10.64 -2.95
CA PRO A 301 1.69 11.17 -2.17
C PRO A 301 2.42 10.02 -1.46
N TYR A 302 3.73 9.84 -1.71
CA TYR A 302 4.53 8.73 -1.15
C TYR A 302 5.68 9.17 -0.25
N GLY A 303 6.03 10.46 -0.28
CA GLY A 303 7.15 11.01 0.47
C GLY A 303 6.72 12.23 1.27
N LEU A 304 7.15 12.36 2.52
CA LEU A 304 6.98 13.56 3.33
C LEU A 304 8.33 14.13 3.79
N ALA A 305 8.37 15.44 4.00
CA ALA A 305 9.43 16.11 4.74
C ALA A 305 8.86 17.36 5.41
N LEU A 306 9.11 17.54 6.70
CA LEU A 306 8.60 18.68 7.46
C LEU A 306 9.71 19.71 7.75
N ASP A 307 9.46 20.98 7.41
CA ASP A 307 10.31 22.12 7.82
C ASP A 307 9.44 23.28 8.32
N GLY A 308 9.42 23.45 9.64
CA GLY A 308 8.53 24.38 10.33
C GLY A 308 7.06 24.10 9.96
N ASN A 309 6.38 25.10 9.38
CA ASN A 309 4.99 24.97 8.96
C ASN A 309 4.83 24.52 7.50
N ASN A 310 5.87 23.96 6.87
CA ASN A 310 5.82 23.50 5.48
C ASN A 310 5.95 21.98 5.46
N LEU A 311 4.87 21.29 5.11
CA LEU A 311 4.90 19.87 4.84
C LEU A 311 5.15 19.67 3.35
N PHE A 312 6.38 19.36 2.98
CA PHE A 312 6.74 18.98 1.61
C PHE A 312 6.31 17.55 1.36
N PHE A 313 5.90 17.28 0.12
CA PHE A 313 5.53 15.94 -0.29
C PHE A 313 5.90 15.64 -1.74
N ALA A 314 6.24 14.38 -1.98
CA ALA A 314 6.41 13.82 -3.31
C ALA A 314 5.06 13.29 -3.81
N ASP A 315 4.49 13.95 -4.80
CA ASP A 315 3.21 13.65 -5.46
C ASP A 315 3.51 12.75 -6.67
N SER A 316 3.60 11.44 -6.40
CA SER A 316 4.36 10.51 -7.26
C SER A 316 3.75 10.32 -8.63
N GLU A 317 2.42 10.19 -8.72
CA GLU A 317 1.73 9.93 -9.99
C GLU A 317 1.69 11.16 -10.91
N THR A 318 1.94 12.36 -10.35
CA THR A 318 2.09 13.60 -11.12
C THR A 318 3.55 14.01 -11.29
N SER A 319 4.49 13.17 -10.83
CA SER A 319 5.94 13.43 -10.90
C SER A 319 6.32 14.81 -10.33
N ALA A 320 5.66 15.24 -9.25
CA ALA A 320 5.80 16.58 -8.69
C ALA A 320 6.27 16.60 -7.24
N ILE A 321 7.00 17.65 -6.87
CA ILE A 321 7.29 18.00 -5.47
C ILE A 321 6.45 19.21 -5.12
N ARG A 322 5.70 19.09 -4.03
CA ARG A 322 4.69 20.06 -3.63
C ARG A 322 4.82 20.36 -2.14
N VAL A 323 4.22 21.44 -1.69
CA VAL A 323 4.20 21.83 -0.29
C VAL A 323 2.79 22.14 0.17
N ALA A 324 2.39 21.58 1.30
CA ALA A 324 1.17 21.89 2.01
C ALA A 324 1.50 22.71 3.27
N LYS A 325 1.02 23.96 3.32
CA LYS A 325 1.26 24.84 4.47
C LYS A 325 0.42 24.39 5.68
N ILE A 326 1.05 24.19 6.83
CA ILE A 326 0.41 23.95 8.14
C ILE A 326 -0.10 25.28 8.71
N GLY A 327 -1.26 25.24 9.37
CA GLY A 327 -1.93 26.39 9.96
C GLY A 327 -3.21 26.81 9.23
N VAL A 328 -3.83 27.88 9.73
CA VAL A 328 -5.09 28.45 9.23
C VAL A 328 -4.87 29.04 7.83
N GLY A 329 -5.77 28.73 6.89
CA GLY A 329 -5.66 29.17 5.50
C GLY A 329 -4.46 28.58 4.76
N GLY A 330 -4.01 27.41 5.19
CA GLY A 330 -2.92 26.68 4.53
C GLY A 330 -3.28 26.33 3.08
N ARG A 331 -2.28 26.39 2.21
CA ARG A 331 -2.43 26.12 0.77
C ARG A 331 -1.47 25.03 0.32
N VAL A 332 -1.86 24.34 -0.75
CA VAL A 332 -0.99 23.44 -1.51
C VAL A 332 -0.44 24.18 -2.72
N VAL A 333 0.88 24.12 -2.90
CA VAL A 333 1.60 24.75 -4.02
C VAL A 333 2.58 23.75 -4.63
N THR A 334 2.61 23.71 -5.96
CA THR A 334 3.58 22.92 -6.72
C THR A 334 4.90 23.68 -6.83
N LEU A 335 5.99 23.03 -6.42
CA LEU A 335 7.34 23.61 -6.47
C LEU A 335 8.05 23.22 -7.77
N THR A 336 7.87 21.97 -8.21
CA THR A 336 8.41 21.44 -9.46
C THR A 336 7.63 20.20 -9.89
N GLY A 337 7.69 19.86 -11.18
CA GLY A 337 6.90 18.80 -11.82
C GLY A 337 5.55 19.31 -12.31
N THR A 338 5.06 18.74 -13.42
CA THR A 338 3.85 19.25 -14.10
C THR A 338 2.87 18.14 -14.50
N GLY A 339 3.11 16.88 -14.11
CA GLY A 339 2.47 15.71 -14.72
C GLY A 339 3.17 15.31 -16.01
#